data_AF-A0A7C9CQY7-F1
#
_entry.id   AF-A0A7C9CQY7-F1
#
_cell.length_a   1.000
_cell.length_b   1.000
_cell.length_c   1.000
_cell.angle_alpha   90.00
_cell.angle_beta   90.00
_cell.angle_gamma   90.00
#
_symmetry.space_group_name_H-M   'P 1'
#
loop_
_entity.id
_entity.type
_entity.pdbx_description
1 polymer ?
#
loop_
_entity_poly.entity_id
_entity_poly.type
_entity_poly.pdbx_seq_one_letter_code
_entity_poly.pdbx_strand_id
1 'polypeptide(L)'
;MPDRYMAPEVFKHRKYDKKVDVFSFGMILYQMLEGDPPMSNYEPYEAAKYVAEGQRPTFRSKGSTPELRELTEQCWAADVNRRPSFLEIIKRLEKIKEHLSSDHHWHFFSG
;
A
#
# COMPACT_ATOMS: atom_id res chain seq x y z
N MET A 1 -12.61 -4.13 9.32
CA MET A 1 -11.54 -4.58 8.39
C MET A 1 -10.82 -5.76 9.03
N PRO A 2 -10.37 -6.77 8.28
CA PRO A 2 -9.57 -7.87 8.84
C PRO A 2 -8.27 -7.36 9.47
N ASP A 3 -7.71 -8.08 10.44
CA ASP A 3 -6.52 -7.65 11.18
C ASP A 3 -5.29 -7.37 10.30
N ARG A 4 -5.17 -7.99 9.12
CA ARG A 4 -4.02 -7.85 8.21
C ARG A 4 -3.74 -6.43 7.70
N TYR A 5 -4.72 -5.53 7.80
CA TYR A 5 -4.56 -4.12 7.39
C TYR A 5 -4.16 -3.23 8.56
N MET A 6 -4.11 -3.77 9.78
CA MET A 6 -3.86 -3.04 11.01
C MET A 6 -2.42 -2.55 11.08
N ALA A 7 -2.24 -1.29 11.51
CA ALA A 7 -0.91 -0.73 11.75
C ALA A 7 -0.22 -1.46 12.94
N PRO A 8 1.12 -1.62 12.91
CA PRO A 8 1.87 -2.32 13.95
C PRO A 8 1.60 -1.81 15.37
N GLU A 9 1.44 -0.50 15.53
CA GLU A 9 1.17 0.13 16.82
C GLU A 9 -0.24 -0.16 17.35
N VAL A 10 -1.23 -0.35 16.46
CA VAL A 10 -2.60 -0.75 16.85
C VAL A 10 -2.59 -2.20 17.28
N PHE A 11 -1.95 -3.08 16.51
CA PHE A 11 -1.79 -4.50 16.85
C PHE A 11 -1.08 -4.70 18.20
N LYS A 12 -0.07 -3.86 18.48
CA LYS A 12 0.68 -3.88 19.75
C LYS A 12 -0.01 -3.12 20.89
N HIS A 13 -1.25 -2.67 20.71
CA HIS A 13 -2.02 -1.92 21.72
C HIS A 13 -1.27 -0.69 22.26
N ARG A 14 -0.50 -0.02 21.39
CA ARG A 14 0.23 1.22 21.72
C ARG A 14 -0.62 2.44 21.41
N LYS A 15 -0.23 3.61 21.92
CA LYS A 15 -0.84 4.87 21.51
C LYS A 15 -0.63 5.08 20.01
N TYR A 16 -1.67 5.54 19.33
CA TYR A 16 -1.68 5.78 17.91
C TYR A 16 -2.42 7.07 17.56
N ASP A 17 -2.21 7.56 16.34
CA ASP A 17 -2.89 8.71 15.77
C ASP A 17 -3.55 8.33 14.43
N LYS A 18 -3.93 9.34 13.63
CA LYS A 18 -4.58 9.14 12.32
C LYS A 18 -3.67 8.49 11.26
N LYS A 19 -2.35 8.36 11.49
CA LYS A 19 -1.42 7.73 10.55
C LYS A 19 -1.58 6.20 10.49
N VAL A 20 -2.39 5.60 11.37
CA VAL A 20 -2.82 4.20 11.25
C VAL A 20 -3.69 3.97 10.03
N ASP A 21 -4.49 4.98 9.63
CA ASP A 21 -5.32 4.92 8.44
C ASP A 21 -4.46 4.97 7.17
N VAL A 22 -3.36 5.72 7.21
CA VAL A 22 -2.37 5.77 6.12
C VAL A 22 -1.69 4.41 5.93
N PHE A 23 -1.36 3.74 7.03
CA PHE A 23 -0.82 2.37 6.98
C PHE A 23 -1.82 1.41 6.32
N SER A 24 -3.06 1.44 6.78
CA SER A 24 -4.13 0.59 6.26
C SER A 24 -4.36 0.84 4.77
N PHE A 25 -4.31 2.11 4.36
CA PHE A 25 -4.38 2.52 2.96
C PHE A 25 -3.22 1.97 2.13
N GLY A 26 -1.98 1.97 2.64
CA GLY A 26 -0.84 1.33 1.96
C GLY A 26 -1.06 -0.17 1.73
N MET A 27 -1.60 -0.87 2.73
CA MET A 27 -1.93 -2.30 2.59
C MET A 27 -3.03 -2.56 1.55
N ILE A 28 -4.02 -1.67 1.45
CA ILE A 28 -5.07 -1.73 0.42
C ILE A 28 -4.49 -1.44 -0.96
N LEU A 29 -3.64 -0.41 -1.10
CA LEU A 29 -2.98 -0.10 -2.37
C LEU A 29 -2.19 -1.31 -2.89
N TYR A 30 -1.42 -1.97 -2.04
CA TYR A 30 -0.74 -3.20 -2.42
C TYR A 30 -1.71 -4.27 -2.94
N GLN A 31 -2.83 -4.49 -2.25
CA GLN A 31 -3.82 -5.46 -2.70
C GLN A 31 -4.42 -5.08 -4.07
N MET A 32 -4.63 -3.79 -4.32
CA MET A 32 -5.09 -3.33 -5.64
C MET A 32 -4.04 -3.58 -6.73
N LEU A 33 -2.75 -3.48 -6.40
CA LEU A 33 -1.65 -3.67 -7.35
C LEU A 33 -1.34 -5.15 -7.65
N GLU A 34 -1.50 -6.01 -6.65
CA GLU A 34 -1.15 -7.42 -6.74
C GLU A 34 -2.37 -8.33 -6.96
N GLY A 35 -3.59 -7.84 -6.74
CA GLY A 35 -4.83 -8.61 -6.82
C GLY A 35 -5.10 -9.50 -5.59
N ASP A 36 -4.10 -9.70 -4.74
CA ASP A 36 -4.19 -10.53 -3.53
C ASP A 36 -4.05 -9.70 -2.25
N PRO A 37 -4.68 -10.10 -1.14
CA PRO A 37 -4.47 -9.47 0.16
C PRO A 37 -3.00 -9.47 0.60
N PRO A 38 -2.54 -8.47 1.38
CA PRO A 38 -1.19 -8.43 1.92
C PRO A 38 -0.94 -9.66 2.80
N MET A 39 0.15 -10.40 2.60
CA MET A 39 0.45 -11.64 3.32
C MET A 39 -0.64 -12.73 3.11
N SER A 40 -1.07 -12.94 1.85
CA SER A 40 -2.19 -13.84 1.49
C SER A 40 -2.03 -15.30 1.93
N ASN A 41 -0.81 -15.76 2.17
CA ASN A 41 -0.52 -17.14 2.60
C ASN A 41 -0.81 -17.40 4.10
N TYR A 42 -1.23 -16.38 4.85
CA TYR A 42 -1.43 -16.46 6.29
C TYR A 42 -2.85 -16.02 6.66
N GLU A 43 -3.36 -16.55 7.77
CA GLU A 43 -4.61 -16.07 8.36
C GLU A 43 -4.50 -14.60 8.78
N PRO A 44 -5.61 -13.82 8.81
CA PRO A 44 -5.55 -12.38 9.04
C PRO A 44 -4.78 -11.93 10.29
N TYR A 45 -4.93 -12.66 11.40
CA TYR A 45 -4.23 -12.36 12.65
C TYR A 45 -2.72 -12.63 12.55
N GLU A 46 -2.33 -13.76 11.93
CA GLU A 46 -0.92 -14.11 11.73
C GLU A 46 -0.22 -13.14 10.77
N ALA A 47 -0.92 -12.75 9.70
CA ALA A 47 -0.47 -11.70 8.78
C ALA A 47 -0.18 -10.39 9.54
N ALA A 48 -1.11 -9.94 10.39
CA ALA A 48 -0.95 -8.75 11.21
C ALA A 48 0.25 -8.87 12.17
N LYS A 49 0.43 -10.04 12.79
CA LYS A 49 1.57 -10.34 13.66
C LYS A 49 2.91 -10.21 12.92
N TYR A 50 3.07 -10.87 11.78
CA TYR A 50 4.31 -10.79 10.98
C TYR A 50 4.62 -9.36 10.52
N VAL A 51 3.58 -8.63 10.10
CA VAL A 51 3.70 -7.21 9.74
C VAL A 51 4.14 -6.37 10.93
N ALA A 52 3.59 -6.63 12.12
CA ALA A 52 3.97 -5.96 13.35
C ALA A 52 5.41 -6.27 13.79
N GLU A 53 5.94 -7.44 13.40
CA GLU A 53 7.34 -7.86 13.58
C GLU A 53 8.30 -7.30 12.52
N GLY A 54 7.78 -6.61 11.49
CA GLY A 54 8.57 -5.90 10.50
C GLY A 54 8.58 -6.53 9.11
N GLN A 55 7.92 -7.68 8.92
CA GLN A 55 7.76 -8.25 7.58
C GLN A 55 6.84 -7.37 6.72
N ARG A 56 7.06 -7.39 5.41
CA ARG A 56 6.23 -6.65 4.45
C ARG A 56 5.90 -7.52 3.24
N PRO A 57 4.74 -7.31 2.60
CA PRO A 57 4.41 -7.98 1.36
C PRO A 57 5.41 -7.64 0.25
N THR A 58 5.67 -8.59 -0.65
CA THR A 58 6.56 -8.40 -1.81
C THR A 58 5.75 -8.18 -3.08
N PHE A 59 6.07 -7.13 -3.84
CA PHE A 59 5.46 -6.88 -5.15
C PHE A 59 5.93 -7.92 -6.18
N ARG A 60 4.99 -8.64 -6.81
CA ARG A 60 5.23 -9.62 -7.88
C ARG A 60 4.75 -9.11 -9.22
N SER A 61 3.66 -8.33 -9.23
CA SER A 61 3.10 -7.75 -10.45
C SER A 61 4.15 -6.88 -11.15
N LYS A 62 4.18 -6.91 -12.49
CA LYS A 62 4.97 -5.98 -13.30
C LYS A 62 4.17 -4.76 -13.76
N GLY A 63 2.86 -4.75 -13.52
CA GLY A 63 1.92 -3.73 -14.01
C GLY A 63 1.91 -2.43 -13.20
N SER A 64 2.57 -2.37 -12.04
CA SER A 64 2.66 -1.17 -11.21
C SER A 64 3.96 -0.41 -11.46
N THR A 65 3.86 0.92 -11.56
CA THR A 65 5.03 1.80 -11.75
C THR A 65 5.90 1.84 -10.48
N PRO A 66 7.21 2.08 -10.61
CA PRO A 66 8.10 2.23 -9.46
C PRO A 66 7.63 3.28 -8.45
N GLU A 67 7.11 4.41 -8.92
CA GLU A 67 6.64 5.52 -8.09
C GLU A 67 5.42 5.12 -7.25
N LEU A 68 4.54 4.29 -7.81
CA LEU A 68 3.36 3.81 -7.10
C LEU A 68 3.72 2.75 -6.05
N ARG A 69 4.71 1.90 -6.32
CA ARG A 69 5.26 0.97 -5.32
C ARG A 69 5.92 1.72 -4.18
N GLU A 70 6.77 2.70 -4.51
CA GLU A 70 7.45 3.51 -3.51
C GLU A 70 6.45 4.28 -2.62
N LEU A 71 5.40 4.86 -3.20
CA LEU A 71 4.33 5.51 -2.44
C LEU A 71 3.62 4.51 -1.50
N THR A 72 3.29 3.32 -2.02
CA THR A 72 2.68 2.24 -1.23
C THR A 72 3.58 1.85 -0.06
N GLU A 73 4.89 1.74 -0.30
CA GLU A 73 5.88 1.39 0.72
C GLU A 73 6.03 2.45 1.81
N GLN A 74 5.98 3.73 1.43
CA GLN A 74 6.00 4.82 2.39
C GLN A 74 4.74 4.84 3.27
N CYS A 75 3.57 4.53 2.70
CA CYS A 75 2.31 4.46 3.46
C CYS A 75 2.37 3.43 4.60
N TRP A 76 3.01 2.27 4.39
CA TRP A 76 3.16 1.23 5.42
C TRP A 76 4.49 1.23 6.18
N ALA A 77 5.20 2.35 6.18
CA ALA A 77 6.47 2.47 6.88
C ALA A 77 6.32 2.13 8.37
N ALA A 78 7.30 1.41 8.92
CA ALA A 78 7.33 1.06 10.35
C ALA A 78 7.45 2.32 11.22
N ASP A 79 8.26 3.29 10.80
CA ASP A 79 8.30 4.62 11.39
C ASP A 79 7.08 5.43 10.93
N VAL A 80 6.23 5.81 11.89
CA VAL A 80 5.01 6.60 11.69
C VAL A 80 5.32 7.95 11.02
N ASN A 81 6.47 8.55 11.32
CA ASN A 81 6.85 9.86 10.78
C ASN A 81 7.22 9.81 9.29
N ARG A 82 7.58 8.62 8.78
CA ARG A 82 7.85 8.41 7.36
C ARG A 82 6.59 8.21 6.52
N ARG A 83 5.44 8.01 7.17
CA ARG A 83 4.17 7.85 6.46
C ARG A 83 3.71 9.22 5.97
N PRO A 84 3.38 9.39 4.68
CA PRO A 84 2.86 10.66 4.17
C PRO A 84 1.48 10.99 4.80
N SER A 85 1.07 12.24 4.72
CA SER A 85 -0.32 12.64 4.93
C SER A 85 -1.17 12.26 3.72
N PHE A 86 -2.48 12.12 3.89
CA PHE A 86 -3.38 11.88 2.75
C PHE A 86 -3.30 12.99 1.69
N LEU A 87 -3.04 14.24 2.09
CA LEU A 87 -2.85 15.33 1.15
C LEU A 87 -1.60 15.11 0.26
N GLU A 88 -0.49 14.64 0.84
CA GLU A 88 0.71 14.30 0.08
C GLU A 88 0.49 13.08 -0.82
N ILE A 89 -0.24 12.07 -0.33
CA ILE A 89 -0.63 10.89 -1.11
C ILE A 89 -1.42 11.31 -2.35
N ILE A 90 -2.46 12.14 -2.21
CA ILE A 90 -3.29 12.60 -3.32
C ILE A 90 -2.44 13.31 -4.37
N LYS A 91 -1.60 14.28 -3.95
CA LYS A 91 -0.69 15.00 -4.86
C LYS A 91 0.24 14.06 -5.62
N ARG A 92 0.78 13.03 -4.96
CA ARG A 92 1.66 12.04 -5.59
C ARG A 92 0.89 11.16 -6.58
N LEU A 93 -0.32 10.73 -6.24
CA LEU A 93 -1.17 9.93 -7.12
C LEU A 93 -1.60 10.71 -8.37
N GLU A 94 -1.95 11.99 -8.22
CA GLU A 94 -2.26 12.89 -9.34
C GLU A 94 -1.07 12.99 -10.31
N LYS A 95 0.12 13.22 -9.77
CA LYS A 95 1.36 13.24 -10.57
C LYS A 95 1.59 11.91 -11.28
N ILE A 96 1.46 10.77 -10.59
CA ILE A 96 1.63 9.45 -11.20
C ILE A 96 0.63 9.24 -12.35
N LYS A 97 -0.63 9.63 -12.14
CA LYS A 97 -1.70 9.52 -13.16
C LYS A 97 -1.37 10.31 -14.43
N GLU A 98 -0.84 11.51 -14.31
CA GLU A 98 -0.46 12.34 -15.47
C GLU A 98 0.58 11.63 -16.35
N HIS A 99 1.58 10.98 -15.75
CA HIS A 99 2.61 10.25 -16.50
C HIS A 99 2.08 8.96 -17.14
N LEU A 100 1.10 8.30 -16.52
CA LEU A 100 0.44 7.11 -17.10
C LEU A 100 -0.42 7.41 -18.32
N SER A 101 -0.99 8.63 -18.38
CA SER A 101 -1.87 9.05 -19.48
C SER A 101 -1.13 9.34 -20.79
N SER A 102 0.20 9.42 -20.77
CA SER A 102 1.02 9.63 -21.97
C SER A 102 1.31 8.35 -22.77
N ASP A 103 1.10 7.15 -22.18
CA ASP A 103 1.55 5.87 -22.77
C ASP A 103 0.43 4.95 -23.28
N HIS A 104 -0.84 5.37 -23.22
CA HIS A 104 -1.98 4.54 -23.67
C HIS A 104 -2.59 5.06 -24.98
N HIS A 105 -1.82 4.99 -26.07
CA HIS A 105 -2.38 4.94 -27.41
C HIS A 105 -3.02 3.55 -27.60
N TRP A 106 -4.35 3.46 -27.50
CA TRP A 106 -5.14 2.24 -27.68
C TRP A 106 -5.12 1.71 -29.12
N HIS A 107 -3.98 1.17 -29.58
CA HIS A 107 -3.88 0.51 -30.89
C HIS A 107 -4.48 -0.92 -30.93
N PHE A 108 -5.29 -1.32 -29.94
CA PHE A 108 -5.78 -2.70 -29.83
C PHE A 108 -7.24 -2.94 -30.29
N PHE A 109 -7.96 -1.94 -30.79
CA PHE A 109 -9.31 -2.11 -31.35
C PHE A 109 -9.42 -1.62 -32.80
N SER A 110 -8.50 -2.02 -33.66
CA SER A 110 -8.63 -1.86 -35.11
C SER A 110 -8.19 -3.16 -35.80
N GLY A 111 -9.07 -4.15 -35.74
CA GLY A 111 -8.97 -5.44 -36.44
C GLY A 111 -10.33 -6.08 -36.51
#